data_AF-A0A6I3GC02-F1
#
_entry.id   AF-A0A6I3GC02-F1
#
_cell.length_a   1.000
_cell.length_b   1.000
_cell.length_c   1.000
_cell.angle_alpha   90.00
_cell.angle_beta   90.00
_cell.angle_gamma   90.00
#
_symmetry.space_group_name_H-M   'P 1'
#
loop_
_entity.id
_entity.type
_entity.pdbx_description
1 polymer ?
#
loop_
_entity_poly.entity_id
_entity_poly.type
_entity_poly.pdbx_seq_one_letter_code
_entity_poly.pdbx_strand_id
1 'polypeptide(L)'
;MELRSERGTVTAELAISLPAVLLMLSFAIQALAVQVDRITLAATAGQLARAAARGEQIPEAKTEGNLVCVEKTQTTFFTIKEKQCARRLGL
;
A
#
# COMPACT_ATOMS: atom_id res chain seq x y z
N MET A 1 6.64 49.52 23.17
CA MET A 1 6.43 49.05 21.79
C MET A 1 7.16 47.71 21.64
N GLU A 2 6.75 46.68 22.38
CA GLU A 2 7.47 45.39 22.51
C GLU A 2 6.63 44.20 22.02
N LEU A 3 5.32 44.22 22.26
CA LEU A 3 4.37 43.16 21.89
C LEU A 3 4.28 42.83 20.39
N ARG A 4 4.68 43.78 19.52
CA ARG A 4 4.61 43.63 18.06
C ARG A 4 5.84 42.92 17.49
N SER A 5 6.97 42.98 18.19
CA SER A 5 8.22 42.29 17.84
C SER A 5 8.10 40.80 18.15
N GLU A 6 7.64 40.47 19.37
CA GLU A 6 7.40 39.10 19.84
C GLU A 6 6.46 38.30 18.90
N ARG A 7 5.35 38.92 18.45
CA ARG A 7 4.40 38.26 17.53
C ARG A 7 4.98 38.01 16.14
N GLY A 8 5.88 38.87 15.66
CA GLY A 8 6.54 38.70 14.36
C GLY A 8 7.54 37.54 14.36
N THR A 9 8.28 37.38 15.47
CA THR A 9 9.24 36.28 15.65
C THR A 9 8.56 34.92 15.61
N VAL A 10 7.45 34.74 16.34
CA VAL A 10 6.70 33.46 16.35
C VAL A 10 6.17 33.09 14.96
N THR A 11 5.68 34.07 14.19
CA THR A 11 5.24 33.83 12.82
C THR A 11 6.39 33.49 11.87
N ALA A 12 7.59 34.05 12.09
CA ALA A 12 8.76 33.75 11.28
C ALA A 12 9.28 32.33 11.54
N GLU A 13 9.35 31.92 12.80
CA GLU A 13 9.75 30.56 13.18
C GLU A 13 8.76 29.50 12.67
N LEU A 14 7.45 29.79 12.77
CA LEU A 14 6.44 28.92 12.19
C LEU A 14 6.56 28.86 10.66
N ALA A 15 6.74 29.99 9.98
CA ALA A 15 6.86 30.00 8.52
C ALA A 15 8.07 29.20 8.01
N ILE A 16 9.16 29.15 8.77
CA ILE A 16 10.35 28.37 8.42
C ILE A 16 10.14 26.87 8.67
N SER A 17 9.40 26.50 9.72
CA SER A 17 9.15 25.09 10.07
C SER A 17 7.99 24.46 9.29
N LEU A 18 7.02 25.25 8.86
CA LEU A 18 5.78 24.79 8.21
C LEU A 18 6.02 23.96 6.94
N PRO A 19 6.94 24.30 6.01
CA PRO A 19 7.22 23.47 4.85
C PRO A 19 7.71 22.07 5.23
N ALA A 20 8.56 21.95 6.26
CA ALA A 20 9.07 20.65 6.72
C ALA A 20 7.95 19.80 7.34
N VAL A 21 7.06 20.42 8.11
CA VAL A 21 5.89 19.74 8.70
C VAL A 21 4.94 19.25 7.60
N LEU A 22 4.65 20.08 6.59
CA LEU A 22 3.81 19.69 5.46
C LEU A 22 4.42 18.55 4.64
N LEU A 23 5.74 18.54 4.43
CA LEU A 23 6.44 17.43 3.78
C LEU A 23 6.33 16.13 4.59
N MET A 24 6.52 16.19 5.91
CA MET A 24 6.33 15.03 6.80
C MET A 24 4.89 14.50 6.73
N LEU A 25 3.89 15.39 6.81
CA LEU A 25 2.48 15.01 6.77
C LEU A 25 2.10 14.39 5.42
N SER A 26 2.48 15.02 4.31
CA SER A 26 2.23 14.48 2.98
C SER A 26 2.89 13.11 2.79
N PHE A 27 4.13 12.95 3.22
CA PHE A 27 4.83 11.66 3.17
C PHE A 27 4.10 10.57 3.98
N ALA A 28 3.64 10.89 5.19
CA ALA A 28 2.89 9.96 6.02
C ALA A 28 1.57 9.51 5.35
N ILE A 29 0.84 10.45 4.74
CA ILE A 29 -0.39 10.14 4.00
C ILE A 29 -0.10 9.21 2.81
N GLN A 30 0.94 9.49 2.04
CA GLN A 30 1.32 8.64 0.91
C GLN A 30 1.75 7.24 1.36
N ALA A 31 2.46 7.12 2.48
CA ALA A 31 2.84 5.84 3.05
C ALA A 31 1.61 5.01 3.49
N LEU A 32 0.56 5.66 4.00
CA LEU A 32 -0.71 4.99 4.34
C LEU A 32 -1.46 4.57 3.07
N ALA A 33 -1.51 5.41 2.04
CA ALA A 33 -2.16 5.08 0.77
C ALA A 33 -1.56 3.81 0.14
N VAL A 34 -0.22 3.69 0.13
CA VAL A 34 0.47 2.49 -0.36
C VAL A 34 0.10 1.23 0.43
N GLN A 35 -0.12 1.35 1.75
CA GLN A 35 -0.55 0.22 2.57
C GLN A 35 -1.97 -0.23 2.25
N VAL A 36 -2.89 0.71 1.99
CA VAL A 36 -4.25 0.40 1.56
C VAL A 36 -4.23 -0.35 0.22
N ASP A 37 -3.45 0.13 -0.74
CA ASP A 37 -3.29 -0.54 -2.04
C ASP A 37 -2.76 -1.97 -1.87
N ARG A 38 -1.77 -2.19 -0.98
CA ARG A 38 -1.28 -3.55 -0.68
C ARG A 38 -2.36 -4.45 -0.10
N ILE A 39 -3.14 -3.96 0.86
CA ILE A 39 -4.20 -4.75 1.50
C ILE A 39 -5.25 -5.18 0.47
N THR A 40 -5.67 -4.25 -0.39
CA THR A 40 -6.65 -4.56 -1.44
C THR A 40 -6.08 -5.53 -2.48
N LEU A 41 -4.81 -5.36 -2.89
CA LEU A 41 -4.15 -6.27 -3.81
C LEU A 41 -3.98 -7.68 -3.21
N ALA A 42 -3.59 -7.79 -1.94
CA ALA A 42 -3.51 -9.05 -1.24
C ALA A 42 -4.88 -9.74 -1.10
N ALA A 43 -5.94 -8.98 -0.83
CA ALA A 43 -7.30 -9.50 -0.75
C ALA A 43 -7.76 -10.10 -2.08
N THR A 44 -7.58 -9.37 -3.19
CA THR A 44 -7.94 -9.84 -4.54
C THR A 44 -7.11 -11.04 -4.97
N ALA A 45 -5.78 -11.01 -4.78
CA ALA A 45 -4.91 -12.15 -5.07
C ALA A 45 -5.29 -13.39 -4.25
N GLY A 46 -5.68 -13.21 -2.97
CA GLY A 46 -6.15 -14.29 -2.12
C GLY A 46 -7.51 -14.86 -2.54
N GLN A 47 -8.42 -14.05 -3.09
CA GLN A 47 -9.68 -14.54 -3.66
C GLN A 47 -9.42 -15.37 -4.93
N LEU A 48 -8.53 -14.89 -5.81
CA LEU A 48 -8.12 -15.60 -7.02
C LEU A 48 -7.41 -16.92 -6.70
N ALA A 49 -6.52 -16.95 -5.70
CA ALA A 49 -5.85 -18.18 -5.28
C ALA A 49 -6.85 -19.23 -4.78
N ARG A 50 -7.85 -18.83 -4.00
CA ARG A 50 -8.92 -19.73 -3.55
C ARG A 50 -9.83 -20.18 -4.68
N ALA A 51 -10.09 -19.32 -5.67
CA ALA A 51 -10.82 -19.69 -6.88
C ALA A 51 -10.06 -20.72 -7.72
N ALA A 52 -8.78 -20.48 -7.95
CA ALA A 52 -7.89 -21.41 -8.64
C ALA A 52 -7.75 -22.75 -7.88
N ALA A 53 -7.73 -22.73 -6.54
CA ALA A 53 -7.72 -23.93 -5.72
C ALA A 53 -9.01 -24.78 -5.82
N ARG A 54 -10.13 -24.19 -6.29
CA ARG A 54 -11.38 -24.90 -6.64
C ARG A 54 -11.43 -25.35 -8.10
N GLY A 55 -10.37 -25.14 -8.87
CA GLY A 55 -10.27 -25.58 -10.27
C GLY A 55 -10.77 -24.58 -11.29
N GLU A 56 -11.04 -23.34 -10.87
CA GLU A 56 -11.35 -22.25 -11.79
C GLU A 56 -10.10 -21.90 -12.62
N GLN A 57 -10.24 -21.72 -13.93
CA GLN A 57 -9.12 -21.40 -14.81
C GLN A 57 -8.72 -19.94 -14.64
N ILE A 58 -7.71 -19.69 -13.82
CA ILE A 58 -7.11 -18.37 -13.63
C ILE A 58 -5.77 -18.32 -14.37
N PRO A 59 -5.57 -17.43 -15.36
CA PRO A 59 -4.37 -17.42 -16.21
C PRO A 59 -3.08 -17.12 -15.43
N GLU A 60 -3.19 -16.49 -14.27
CA GLU A 60 -2.08 -16.06 -13.42
C GLU A 60 -1.78 -17.07 -12.29
N ALA A 61 -2.51 -18.20 -12.24
CA ALA A 61 -2.33 -19.22 -11.22
C ALA A 61 -1.20 -20.19 -11.58
N LYS A 62 -0.24 -20.35 -10.67
CA LYS A 62 0.84 -21.34 -10.74
C LYS A 62 0.66 -22.39 -9.66
N THR A 63 0.84 -23.65 -10.02
CA THR A 63 0.76 -24.78 -9.10
C THR A 63 2.16 -25.08 -8.54
N GLU A 64 2.31 -24.97 -7.22
CA GLU A 64 3.54 -25.30 -6.49
C GLU A 64 3.20 -26.47 -5.54
N GLY A 65 3.29 -27.70 -6.05
CA GLY A 65 2.93 -28.90 -5.30
C GLY A 65 1.45 -28.95 -4.90
N ASN A 66 1.17 -28.92 -3.59
CA ASN A 66 -0.20 -28.94 -3.05
C ASN A 66 -0.82 -27.53 -2.87
N LEU A 67 -0.15 -26.50 -3.37
CA LEU A 67 -0.58 -25.11 -3.30
C LEU A 67 -0.83 -24.56 -4.72
N VAL A 68 -1.85 -23.73 -4.85
CA VAL A 68 -2.09 -22.91 -6.03
C VAL A 68 -1.83 -21.47 -5.64
N CYS A 69 -0.84 -20.85 -6.29
CA CYS A 69 -0.38 -19.50 -6.01
C CYS A 69 -0.78 -18.56 -7.15
N VAL A 70 -1.27 -17.38 -6.81
CA VAL A 70 -1.55 -16.30 -7.76
C VAL A 70 -0.66 -15.13 -7.41
N GLU A 71 0.05 -14.61 -8.41
CA GLU A 71 0.89 -13.42 -8.30
C GLU A 71 0.22 -12.28 -9.05
N LYS A 72 -0.12 -11.21 -8.34
CA LYS A 72 -0.60 -9.96 -8.93
C LYS A 72 0.47 -8.91 -8.79
N THR A 73 0.82 -8.29 -9.91
CA THR A 73 1.66 -7.10 -9.95
C THR A 73 0.76 -5.91 -10.25
N GLN A 74 0.78 -4.89 -9.41
CA GLN A 74 0.12 -3.62 -9.68
C GLN A 74 1.18 -2.52 -9.78
N THR A 75 1.10 -1.74 -10.85
CA THR A 75 2.07 -0.69 -11.18
C THR A 75 1.34 0.64 -11.30
N THR A 76 0.91 1.19 -10.17
CA THR A 76 0.23 2.50 -10.18
C THR A 76 1.22 3.64 -9.90
N PHE A 77 2.03 3.51 -8.85
CA PHE A 77 3.06 4.50 -8.48
C PHE A 77 4.37 3.84 -8.03
N PHE A 78 4.25 2.68 -7.38
CA PHE A 78 5.34 1.77 -7.07
C PHE A 78 4.95 0.39 -7.59
N THR A 79 5.92 -0.40 -8.07
CA THR A 79 5.66 -1.79 -8.45
C THR A 79 5.49 -2.62 -7.19
N ILE A 80 4.25 -3.00 -6.90
CA ILE A 80 3.92 -3.88 -5.78
C ILE A 80 3.61 -5.26 -6.36
N LYS A 81 4.38 -6.26 -5.91
CA LYS A 81 4.13 -7.67 -6.22
C LYS A 81 3.60 -8.34 -4.98
N GLU A 82 2.40 -8.91 -5.07
CA GLU A 82 1.79 -9.71 -4.01
C GLU A 82 1.55 -11.13 -4.53
N LYS A 83 2.12 -12.11 -3.82
CA LYS A 83 1.92 -13.55 -4.08
C LYS A 83 1.06 -14.12 -2.97
N GLN A 84 -0.08 -14.69 -3.32
CA GLN A 84 -0.98 -15.36 -2.38
C GLN A 84 -1.19 -16.80 -2.80
N CYS A 85 -1.10 -17.74 -1.85
CA CYS A 85 -1.23 -19.16 -2.11
C CYS A 85 -2.40 -19.75 -1.32
N ALA A 86 -3.15 -20.65 -1.94
CA ALA A 86 -4.20 -21.42 -1.31
C ALA A 86 -3.94 -22.91 -1.48
N ARG A 87 -4.33 -23.72 -0.48
CA ARG A 87 -4.20 -25.18 -0.56
C ARG A 87 -5.20 -25.72 -1.55
N ARG A 88 -4.74 -26.62 -2.43
CA ARG A 88 -5.58 -27.28 -3.43
C ARG A 88 -6.61 -28.16 -2.73
N LEU A 89 -7.89 -27.90 -2.96
CA LEU A 89 -8.98 -28.70 -2.39
C LEU A 89 -9.28 -29.85 -3.34
N GLY A 90 -8.46 -30.90 -3.27
CA GLY A 90 -8.79 -32.24 -3.80
C GLY A 90 -9.17 -32.34 -5.28
N LEU A 91 -8.53 -31.56 -6.16
CA LEU A 91 -8.54 -31.74 -7.61
C LEU A 91 -7.35 -32.55 -8.08
#